data_AF-A0A382EHH7-F1
#
_entry.id   AF-A0A382EHH7-F1
#
_cell.length_a   1.000
_cell.length_b   1.000
_cell.length_c   1.000
_cell.angle_alpha   90.00
_cell.angle_beta   90.00
_cell.angle_gamma   90.00
#
_symmetry.space_group_name_H-M   'P 1'
#
loop_
_entity.id
_entity.type
_entity.pdbx_description
1 polymer ?
#
loop_
_entity_poly.entity_id
_entity_poly.type
_entity_poly.pdbx_seq_one_letter_code
_entity_poly.pdbx_strand_id
1 'polypeptide(L)'
;MIHSKFINTASQKTTVTELLPISSSNNENETGEYIYEPDPVYVLNALIPKYIEVQVYHALLEAFASEHSARMIAMKNATDNANELIDELTLDLNKARQEAITSELLDIVGGVAALEV
;
A
#
# COMPACT_ATOMS: atom_id res chain seq x y z
N MET A 1 20.14 8.27 4.74
CA MET A 1 18.98 8.25 3.82
C MET A 1 17.88 7.41 4.46
N ILE A 2 16.62 7.86 4.41
CA ILE A 2 15.48 7.13 4.97
C ILE A 2 14.58 6.74 3.80
N HIS A 3 14.23 5.46 3.70
CA HIS A 3 13.29 4.95 2.72
C HIS A 3 12.49 3.77 3.30
N SER A 4 11.34 3.48 2.70
CA SER A 4 10.58 2.27 2.99
C SER A 4 11.17 1.12 2.19
N LYS A 5 11.83 0.20 2.89
CA LYS A 5 12.34 -1.02 2.29
C LYS A 5 11.19 -1.98 2.03
N PHE A 6 11.04 -2.37 0.77
CA PHE A 6 10.07 -3.37 0.35
C PHE A 6 10.55 -4.76 0.78
N ILE A 7 9.80 -5.43 1.67
CA ILE A 7 10.08 -6.83 2.05
C ILE A 7 9.11 -7.74 1.31
N ASN A 8 7.82 -7.48 1.43
CA ASN A 8 6.76 -8.17 0.71
C ASN A 8 5.53 -7.26 0.58
N THR A 9 4.49 -7.75 -0.07
CA THR A 9 3.28 -6.97 -0.34
C THR A 9 2.55 -6.53 0.94
N ALA A 10 2.67 -7.29 2.04
CA ALA A 10 2.00 -7.03 3.30
C ALA A 10 2.83 -6.25 4.32
N SER A 11 4.15 -6.14 4.12
CA SER A 11 5.08 -5.61 5.11
C SER A 11 6.16 -4.77 4.46
N GLN A 12 6.26 -3.54 4.96
CA GLN A 12 7.30 -2.59 4.65
C GLN A 12 8.02 -2.18 5.93
N LYS A 13 9.34 -1.99 5.85
CA LYS A 13 10.14 -1.54 7.01
C LYS A 13 10.86 -0.25 6.67
N THR A 14 10.61 0.80 7.45
CA THR A 14 11.39 2.04 7.37
C THR A 14 12.83 1.74 7.77
N THR A 15 13.75 1.92 6.84
CA THR A 15 15.17 1.63 7.04
C THR A 15 15.97 2.91 6.85
N VAL A 16 16.94 3.11 7.76
CA VAL A 16 17.92 4.20 7.67
C VAL A 16 19.20 3.60 7.12
N THR A 17 19.57 4.02 5.92
CA THR A 17 20.80 3.58 5.25
C THR A 17 21.79 4.74 5.24
N GLU A 18 22.98 4.50 5.78
CA GLU A 18 24.09 5.45 5.71
C GLU A 18 24.68 5.42 4.30
N LEU A 19 24.71 6.57 3.64
CA LEU A 19 25.15 6.67 2.25
C LEU A 19 26.64 7.02 2.16
N LEU A 20 27.06 7.90 3.05
CA LEU A 20 28.43 8.37 3.23
C LEU A 20 28.65 8.61 4.72
N PRO A 21 29.84 8.35 5.26
CA PRO A 21 31.00 7.70 4.62
C PRO A 21 30.76 6.21 4.31
N ILE A 22 31.42 5.68 3.28
CA ILE A 22 31.40 4.24 2.99
C ILE A 22 32.14 3.49 4.09
N SER A 23 31.44 2.66 4.86
CA SER A 23 32.09 1.79 5.85
C SER A 23 32.86 0.69 5.11
N SER A 24 34.16 0.60 5.32
CA SER A 24 34.96 -0.53 4.83
C SER A 24 34.55 -1.79 5.59
N SER A 25 33.83 -2.71 4.93
CA SER A 25 33.65 -4.05 5.49
C SER A 25 34.98 -4.80 5.40
N ASN A 26 35.54 -5.25 6.52
CA ASN A 26 36.73 -6.12 6.56
C ASN A 26 36.39 -7.50 5.99
N ASN A 27 36.19 -7.59 4.68
CA ASN A 27 36.12 -8.85 3.96
C ASN A 27 37.44 -8.99 3.20
N GLU A 28 38.41 -9.67 3.82
CA GLU A 28 39.75 -9.95 3.25
C GLU A 28 39.74 -10.95 2.08
N ASN A 29 38.56 -11.28 1.53
CA ASN A 29 38.44 -12.31 0.52
C ASN A 29 38.06 -11.67 -0.81
N GLU A 30 38.99 -11.78 -1.77
CA GLU A 30 38.90 -11.39 -3.18
C GLU A 30 39.24 -9.92 -3.51
N THR A 31 40.49 -9.53 -3.25
CA THR A 31 41.12 -8.48 -4.05
C THR A 31 41.42 -9.06 -5.44
N GLY A 32 40.42 -9.09 -6.31
CA GLY A 32 40.65 -9.35 -7.74
C GLY A 32 41.64 -8.31 -8.27
N GLU A 33 42.65 -8.75 -9.02
CA GLU A 33 43.61 -7.84 -9.64
C GLU A 33 42.93 -7.18 -10.85
N TYR A 34 42.38 -5.98 -10.65
CA TYR A 34 41.71 -5.21 -11.70
C TYR A 34 42.69 -4.32 -12.45
N ILE A 35 42.64 -4.34 -13.78
CA ILE A 35 43.34 -3.36 -14.63
C ILE A 35 42.46 -2.11 -14.70
N TYR A 36 42.98 -0.98 -14.23
CA TYR A 36 42.30 0.31 -14.25
C TYR A 36 42.81 1.16 -15.42
N GLU A 37 41.91 1.59 -16.28
CA GLU A 37 42.19 2.55 -17.34
C GLU A 37 41.29 3.79 -17.16
N PRO A 38 41.81 5.03 -17.19
CA PRO A 38 43.20 5.45 -17.41
C PRO A 38 44.11 5.39 -16.16
N ASP A 39 43.56 5.60 -14.96
CA ASP A 39 44.26 5.41 -13.68
C ASP A 39 43.23 5.11 -12.55
N PRO A 40 43.62 4.42 -11.46
CA PRO A 40 42.69 4.06 -10.38
C PRO A 40 42.00 5.25 -9.70
N VAL A 41 42.68 6.39 -9.58
CA VAL A 41 42.14 7.59 -8.91
C VAL A 41 41.06 8.23 -9.77
N TYR A 42 41.28 8.29 -11.09
CA TYR A 42 40.30 8.77 -12.04
C TYR A 42 39.05 7.89 -12.05
N VAL A 43 39.23 6.56 -12.10
CA VAL A 43 38.10 5.61 -12.06
C VAL A 43 37.32 5.77 -10.74
N LEU A 44 38.00 5.85 -9.60
CA LEU A 44 37.36 6.02 -8.30
C LEU A 44 36.57 7.34 -8.21
N ASN A 45 37.16 8.45 -8.66
CA ASN A 45 36.50 9.77 -8.66
C ASN A 45 35.25 9.80 -9.55
N ALA A 46 35.24 9.05 -10.66
CA ALA A 46 34.07 8.90 -11.51
C ALA A 46 33.02 7.94 -10.93
N LEU A 47 33.46 6.93 -10.16
CA LEU A 47 32.58 5.89 -9.63
C LEU A 47 31.81 6.35 -8.38
N ILE A 48 32.41 7.17 -7.52
CA ILE A 48 31.77 7.72 -6.31
C ILE A 48 30.42 8.41 -6.60
N PRO A 49 30.32 9.41 -7.52
CA PRO A 49 29.04 10.05 -7.80
C PRO A 49 28.02 9.07 -8.38
N LYS A 50 28.46 8.15 -9.25
CA LYS A 50 27.60 7.14 -9.85
C LYS A 50 27.06 6.14 -8.82
N TYR A 51 27.86 5.78 -7.83
CA TYR A 51 27.43 4.95 -6.71
C TYR A 51 26.31 5.63 -5.92
N ILE A 52 26.46 6.92 -5.61
CA ILE A 52 25.44 7.72 -4.91
C ILE A 52 24.15 7.77 -5.73
N GLU A 53 24.22 8.05 -7.04
CA GLU A 53 23.07 8.06 -7.93
C GLU A 53 22.32 6.73 -7.93
N VAL A 54 23.04 5.62 -8.05
CA VAL A 54 22.45 4.28 -8.05
C VAL A 54 21.80 3.96 -6.70
N GLN A 55 22.42 4.31 -5.58
CA GLN A 55 21.85 4.08 -4.24
C GLN A 55 20.56 4.86 -4.02
N VAL A 56 20.54 6.15 -4.42
CA VAL A 56 19.34 6.98 -4.32
C VAL A 56 18.24 6.45 -5.23
N TYR A 57 18.57 6.06 -6.46
CA TYR A 57 17.62 5.50 -7.40
C TYR A 57 17.04 4.17 -6.90
N HIS A 58 17.88 3.31 -6.33
CA HIS A 58 17.44 2.05 -5.73
C HIS A 58 16.47 2.28 -4.56
N ALA A 59 16.78 3.22 -3.67
CA ALA A 59 15.92 3.57 -2.55
C ALA A 59 14.57 4.13 -2.99
N LEU A 60 14.55 4.93 -4.06
CA LEU A 60 13.33 5.44 -4.67
C LEU A 60 12.46 4.30 -5.23
N LEU A 61 13.08 3.35 -5.94
CA LEU A 61 12.37 2.18 -6.48
C LEU A 61 11.77 1.31 -5.38
N GLU A 62 12.52 1.06 -4.30
CA GLU A 62 12.00 0.34 -3.13
C GLU A 62 10.83 1.10 -2.49
N ALA A 63 10.94 2.42 -2.35
CA ALA A 63 9.88 3.24 -1.78
C ALA A 63 8.61 3.19 -2.64
N PHE A 64 8.76 3.27 -3.96
CA PHE A 64 7.63 3.18 -4.89
C PHE A 64 6.95 1.81 -4.86
N ALA A 65 7.72 0.72 -4.85
CA ALA A 65 7.17 -0.65 -4.74
C ALA A 65 6.41 -0.85 -3.42
N SER A 66 6.98 -0.33 -2.33
CA SER A 66 6.38 -0.33 -1.00
C SER A 66 5.07 0.45 -0.96
N GLU A 67 5.05 1.66 -1.51
CA GLU A 67 3.85 2.50 -1.59
C GLU A 67 2.75 1.82 -2.41
N HIS A 68 3.09 1.26 -3.57
CA HIS A 68 2.11 0.59 -4.42
C HIS A 68 1.45 -0.59 -3.70
N SER A 69 2.25 -1.38 -2.98
CA SER A 69 1.75 -2.52 -2.20
C SER A 69 0.87 -2.08 -1.03
N ALA A 70 1.29 -1.06 -0.28
CA ALA A 70 0.49 -0.48 0.79
C ALA A 70 -0.84 0.08 0.28
N ARG A 71 -0.83 0.76 -0.87
CA ARG A 71 -2.03 1.28 -1.52
C ARG A 71 -2.98 0.16 -1.94
N MET A 72 -2.45 -0.92 -2.52
CA MET A 72 -3.25 -2.08 -2.92
C MET A 72 -3.99 -2.69 -1.73
N ILE A 73 -3.30 -2.88 -0.59
CA ILE A 73 -3.92 -3.42 0.63
C ILE A 73 -4.95 -2.45 1.21
N ALA A 74 -4.63 -1.16 1.27
CA ALA A 74 -5.57 -0.15 1.77
C ALA A 74 -6.86 -0.12 0.93
N MET A 75 -6.75 -0.22 -0.39
CA MET A 75 -7.91 -0.25 -1.29
C MET A 75 -8.70 -1.56 -1.17
N LYS A 76 -8.00 -2.69 -0.97
CA LYS A 76 -8.66 -3.97 -0.71
C LYS A 76 -9.50 -3.88 0.58
N ASN A 77 -8.91 -3.40 1.67
CA ASN A 77 -9.62 -3.23 2.94
C ASN A 77 -10.79 -2.26 2.81
N ALA A 78 -10.63 -1.16 2.06
CA ALA A 78 -11.72 -0.23 1.79
C ALA A 78 -12.88 -0.88 1.02
N THR A 79 -12.56 -1.75 0.05
CA THR A 79 -13.55 -2.52 -0.72
C THR A 79 -14.28 -3.52 0.18
N ASP A 80 -13.54 -4.25 1.02
CA ASP A 80 -14.11 -5.22 1.96
C ASP A 80 -15.07 -4.51 2.95
N ASN A 81 -14.67 -3.37 3.51
CA ASN A 81 -15.52 -2.57 4.40
C ASN A 81 -16.76 -2.01 3.69
N ALA A 82 -16.64 -1.61 2.42
CA ALA A 82 -17.77 -1.13 1.64
C ALA A 82 -18.80 -2.25 1.37
N ASN A 83 -18.33 -3.47 1.10
CA ASN A 83 -19.21 -4.62 0.92
C ASN A 83 -19.96 -4.96 2.22
N GLU A 84 -19.28 -4.93 3.37
CA GLU A 84 -19.93 -5.13 4.66
C GLU A 84 -21.05 -4.11 4.91
N LEU A 85 -20.81 -2.84 4.58
CA LEU A 85 -21.82 -1.79 4.69
C LEU A 85 -22.99 -1.98 3.71
N ILE A 86 -22.72 -2.46 2.49
CA ILE A 86 -23.77 -2.78 1.51
C ILE A 86 -24.67 -3.90 2.05
N ASP A 87 -24.09 -4.93 2.65
CA ASP A 87 -24.84 -6.06 3.22
C ASP A 87 -25.75 -5.60 4.36
N GLU A 88 -25.23 -4.74 5.26
CA GLU A 88 -25.99 -4.16 6.36
C GLU A 88 -27.16 -3.29 5.84
N LEU A 89 -26.88 -2.36 4.92
CA LEU A 89 -27.90 -1.49 4.34
C LEU A 89 -28.95 -2.26 3.53
N THR A 90 -28.56 -3.37 2.90
CA THR A 90 -29.49 -4.23 2.17
C THR A 90 -30.47 -4.92 3.13
N LEU A 91 -29.98 -5.34 4.28
CA LEU A 91 -30.82 -5.95 5.31
C LEU A 91 -31.83 -4.92 5.86
N ASP A 92 -31.38 -3.71 6.14
CA ASP A 92 -32.26 -2.63 6.62
C ASP A 92 -33.26 -2.17 5.56
N LEU A 93 -32.85 -2.09 4.28
CA LEU A 93 -33.75 -1.80 3.17
C LEU A 93 -34.87 -2.84 3.07
N ASN A 94 -34.55 -4.13 3.26
CA ASN A 94 -35.56 -5.19 3.24
C ASN A 94 -36.53 -5.10 4.42
N LYS A 95 -36.05 -4.75 5.62
CA LYS A 95 -36.92 -4.50 6.79
C LYS A 95 -37.85 -3.32 6.53
N ALA A 96 -37.31 -2.18 6.13
CA ALA A 96 -38.10 -0.97 5.84
C ALA A 96 -39.14 -1.22 4.75
N ARG A 97 -38.79 -2.01 3.71
CA ARG A 97 -39.75 -2.42 2.68
C ARG A 97 -40.89 -3.25 3.26
N GLN A 98 -40.60 -4.21 4.14
CA GLN A 98 -41.64 -5.02 4.77
C GLN A 98 -42.55 -4.19 5.67
N GLU A 99 -41.98 -3.30 6.48
CA GLU A 99 -42.73 -2.37 7.33
C GLU A 99 -43.66 -1.48 6.51
N ALA A 100 -43.18 -0.93 5.38
CA ALA A 100 -43.99 -0.13 4.46
C ALA A 100 -45.18 -0.93 3.89
N ILE A 101 -44.95 -2.16 3.41
CA ILE A 101 -46.02 -3.05 2.90
C ILE A 101 -47.04 -3.33 4.01
N THR A 102 -46.59 -3.61 5.24
CA THR A 102 -47.51 -3.87 6.36
C THR A 102 -48.33 -2.64 6.74
N SER A 103 -47.73 -1.45 6.71
CA SER A 103 -48.42 -0.18 6.99
C SER A 103 -49.49 0.09 5.92
N GLU A 104 -49.15 -0.09 4.64
CA GLU A 104 -50.09 0.09 3.54
C GLU A 104 -51.27 -0.89 3.63
N LEU A 105 -51.01 -2.16 3.96
CA LEU A 105 -52.07 -3.15 4.17
C LEU A 105 -52.98 -2.79 5.37
N LEU A 106 -52.40 -2.30 6.47
CA LEU A 106 -53.17 -1.85 7.63
C LEU A 106 -54.06 -0.65 7.29
N ASP A 107 -53.54 0.30 6.51
CA ASP A 107 -54.31 1.46 6.05
C ASP A 107 -55.47 1.04 5.12
N ILE A 108 -55.24 0.10 4.20
CA ILE A 108 -56.30 -0.45 3.33
C ILE A 108 -57.40 -1.13 4.16
N VAL A 109 -57.02 -2.01 5.10
CA VAL A 109 -58.00 -2.74 5.94
C VAL A 109 -58.76 -1.78 6.85
N GLY A 110 -58.07 -0.80 7.45
CA GLY A 110 -58.71 0.23 8.27
C GLY A 110 -59.68 1.10 7.49
N GLY A 111 -59.32 1.48 6.25
CA GLY A 111 -60.20 2.24 5.35
C GLY A 111 -61.45 1.46 4.92
N VAL A 112 -61.31 0.17 4.61
CA VAL A 112 -62.46 -0.70 4.27
C VAL A 112 -63.38 -0.89 5.47
N ALA A 113 -62.83 -1.16 6.66
CA ALA A 113 -63.62 -1.33 7.87
C ALA A 113 -64.43 -0.07 8.25
N ALA A 114 -63.90 1.12 7.94
CA ALA A 114 -64.59 2.39 8.18
C ALA A 114 -65.79 2.63 7.25
N LEU A 115 -65.90 1.89 6.13
CA LEU A 115 -67.04 1.96 5.20
C LEU A 115 -68.18 0.98 5.55
N GLU A 116 -67.90 -0.05 6.37
CA GLU A 116 -68.88 -1.04 6.83
C GLU A 116 -69.67 -0.60 8.08
N VAL A 117 -69.28 0.51 8.70
CA VAL A 117 -69.94 1.13 9.88
C VAL A 117 -70.77 2.33 9.46
#